data_AF-A0A3V9HGL0-F1
#
_entry.id   AF-A0A3V9HGL0-F1
#
_cell.length_a   1.000
_cell.length_b   1.000
_cell.length_c   1.000
_cell.angle_alpha   90.00
_cell.angle_beta   90.00
_cell.angle_gamma   90.00
#
_symmetry.space_group_name_H-M   'P 1'
#
loop_
_entity.id
_entity.type
_entity.pdbx_description
1 polymer ?
#
loop_
_entity_poly.entity_id
_entity_poly.type
_entity_poly.pdbx_seq_one_letter_code
_entity_poly.pdbx_strand_id
1 'polypeptide(L)'
;MLINVLAQRTDAIGVAKRVARFPSDKEYVIYISTPIPDNEQVSYGISNVKEAFFKENNEKYSYILESGFDSYDNLYNYMLETSKKTIHWILTRGISYNGIKIKLQS
;
A
#
# COMPACT_ATOMS: atom_id res chain seq x y z
N MET A 1 -14.15 -8.75 -6.66
CA MET A 1 -13.34 -7.81 -5.84
C MET A 1 -12.08 -7.48 -6.61
N LEU A 2 -11.80 -6.20 -6.89
CA LEU A 2 -10.58 -5.77 -7.60
C LEU A 2 -9.62 -5.10 -6.61
N ILE A 3 -8.46 -5.70 -6.43
CA ILE A 3 -7.35 -5.13 -5.66
C ILE A 3 -6.27 -4.75 -6.66
N ASN A 4 -5.89 -3.48 -6.68
CA ASN A 4 -4.85 -2.97 -7.57
C ASN A 4 -3.59 -2.73 -6.76
N VAL A 5 -2.47 -3.23 -7.24
CA VAL A 5 -1.14 -2.80 -6.80
C VAL A 5 -0.68 -1.73 -7.78
N LEU A 6 -0.51 -0.52 -7.29
CA LEU A 6 -0.15 0.68 -8.05
C LEU A 6 1.27 1.09 -7.64
N ALA A 7 2.19 1.08 -8.60
CA ALA A 7 3.43 1.83 -8.51
C ALA A 7 3.22 3.16 -9.27
N GLN A 8 2.98 4.25 -8.54
CA GLN A 8 2.90 5.60 -9.13
C GLN A 8 4.27 6.27 -9.04
N ARG A 9 4.45 7.52 -9.52
CA ARG A 9 5.66 8.33 -9.23
C ARG A 9 5.65 8.80 -7.77
N THR A 10 5.59 7.83 -6.88
CA THR A 10 5.51 7.91 -5.42
C THR A 10 6.77 7.23 -4.86
N ASP A 11 7.15 7.61 -3.65
CA ASP A 11 8.19 6.97 -2.84
C ASP A 11 7.72 5.65 -2.20
N ALA A 12 6.58 5.12 -2.65
CA ALA A 12 5.93 3.93 -2.14
C ALA A 12 5.23 3.12 -3.23
N ILE A 13 5.05 1.84 -2.95
CA ILE A 13 4.08 0.99 -3.62
C ILE A 13 2.73 1.17 -2.92
N GLY A 14 1.74 1.66 -3.65
CA GLY A 14 0.36 1.73 -3.15
C GLY A 14 -0.41 0.47 -3.51
N VAL A 15 -0.97 -0.25 -2.53
CA VAL A 15 -2.04 -1.21 -2.76
C VAL A 15 -3.38 -0.51 -2.56
N ALA A 16 -4.11 -0.30 -3.65
CA ALA A 16 -5.43 0.33 -3.62
C ALA A 16 -6.53 -0.74 -3.75
N LYS A 17 -7.44 -0.77 -2.77
CA LYS A 17 -8.68 -1.53 -2.88
C LYS A 17 -9.75 -0.62 -3.48
N ARG A 18 -10.13 -0.90 -4.73
CA ARG A 18 -11.23 -0.19 -5.39
C ARG A 18 -12.54 -0.90 -5.05
N VAL A 19 -13.47 -0.22 -4.37
CA VAL A 19 -14.72 -0.85 -3.92
C VAL A 19 -15.95 -0.47 -4.77
N ALA A 20 -15.87 0.49 -5.72
CA ALA A 20 -16.58 0.55 -7.05
C ALA A 20 -16.24 1.87 -7.82
N ARG A 21 -16.87 2.17 -8.99
CA ARG A 21 -16.89 3.48 -9.70
C ARG A 21 -18.27 3.79 -10.34
N PHE A 22 -19.09 4.72 -9.82
CA PHE A 22 -20.11 5.60 -10.46
C PHE A 22 -20.83 6.49 -9.38
N PRO A 23 -21.20 7.76 -9.64
CA PRO A 23 -21.75 8.68 -8.63
C PRO A 23 -23.14 8.31 -8.07
N SER A 24 -23.82 7.31 -8.65
CA SER A 24 -25.11 6.81 -8.17
C SER A 24 -24.99 5.88 -6.95
N ASP A 25 -23.81 5.30 -6.73
CA ASP A 25 -23.61 4.21 -5.79
C ASP A 25 -22.54 4.58 -4.75
N LYS A 26 -22.88 4.44 -3.48
CA LYS A 26 -22.09 4.88 -2.32
C LYS A 26 -20.77 4.10 -2.23
N GLU A 27 -19.70 4.70 -2.72
CA GLU A 27 -18.39 4.07 -2.86
C GLU A 27 -17.37 4.46 -1.79
N TYR A 28 -16.52 3.50 -1.45
CA TYR A 28 -15.35 3.69 -0.60
C TYR A 28 -14.11 3.17 -1.33
N VAL A 29 -13.00 3.91 -1.32
CA VAL A 29 -11.69 3.44 -1.82
C VAL A 29 -10.73 3.50 -0.65
N ILE A 30 -10.03 2.40 -0.39
CA ILE A 30 -9.02 2.38 0.66
C ILE A 30 -7.65 2.25 -0.01
N TYR A 31 -6.80 3.23 0.28
CA TYR A 31 -5.40 3.22 -0.10
C TYR A 31 -4.58 2.67 1.08
N ILE A 32 -3.74 1.69 0.80
CA ILE A 32 -2.72 1.22 1.73
C ILE A 32 -1.39 1.39 1.03
N SER A 33 -0.46 2.09 1.65
CA SER A 33 0.86 2.33 1.08
C SER A 33 1.90 1.49 1.80
N THR A 34 2.85 0.96 1.03
CA THR A 34 4.05 0.33 1.53
C THR A 34 5.26 1.12 1.00
N PRO A 35 6.18 1.56 1.87
CA PRO A 35 7.34 2.35 1.48
C PRO A 35 8.18 1.71 0.38
N ILE A 36 8.84 2.50 -0.46
CA ILE A 36 9.97 2.04 -1.28
C ILE A 36 11.23 2.54 -0.59
N PRO A 37 12.19 1.66 -0.28
CA PRO A 37 13.39 2.10 0.40
C PRO A 37 14.28 2.95 -0.51
N ASP A 38 14.95 3.93 0.09
CA ASP A 38 16.07 4.63 -0.53
C ASP A 38 17.39 3.87 -0.37
N ASN A 39 18.41 4.32 -1.10
CA ASN A 39 19.75 3.73 -1.11
C ASN A 39 20.57 4.02 0.15
N GLU A 40 20.10 4.86 1.07
CA GLU A 40 20.68 5.04 2.41
C GLU A 40 20.10 4.04 3.42
N GLN A 41 18.88 3.56 3.18
CA GLN A 41 18.20 2.59 4.05
C GLN A 41 18.64 1.14 3.78
N VAL A 42 18.70 0.72 2.51
CA VAL A 42 19.12 -0.65 2.14
C VAL A 42 19.86 -0.66 0.80
N SER A 43 20.70 -1.68 0.60
CA SER A 43 21.57 -1.82 -0.58
C SER A 43 20.81 -1.90 -1.91
N TYR A 44 19.56 -2.37 -1.89
CA TYR A 44 18.71 -2.49 -3.07
C TYR A 44 17.76 -1.28 -3.27
N GLY A 45 17.89 -0.24 -2.44
CA GLY A 45 17.02 0.93 -2.47
C GLY A 45 17.19 1.80 -3.71
N ILE A 46 16.19 2.62 -4.00
CA ILE A 46 16.16 3.49 -5.19
C ILE A 46 16.58 4.90 -4.80
N SER A 47 17.67 5.42 -5.38
CA SER A 47 18.20 6.76 -5.07
C SER A 47 17.19 7.90 -5.30
N ASN A 48 16.40 7.80 -6.36
CA ASN A 48 15.47 8.85 -6.77
C ASN A 48 14.13 8.79 -6.02
N VAL A 49 13.97 7.87 -5.08
CA VAL A 49 12.75 7.77 -4.27
C VAL A 49 12.52 9.04 -3.44
N LYS A 50 13.60 9.69 -2.98
CA LYS A 50 13.56 10.98 -2.26
C LYS A 50 13.05 12.14 -3.11
N GLU A 51 13.11 11.99 -4.43
CA GLU A 51 12.65 12.96 -5.43
C GLU A 51 11.20 12.70 -5.86
N ALA A 52 10.53 11.69 -5.28
CA ALA A 52 9.15 11.38 -5.61
C ALA A 52 8.25 12.60 -5.37
N PHE A 53 7.40 12.88 -6.36
CA PHE A 53 6.47 14.02 -6.34
C PHE A 53 5.42 13.87 -5.23
N PHE A 54 4.99 12.64 -5.01
CA PHE A 54 4.11 12.28 -3.90
C PHE A 54 4.97 11.60 -2.84
N LYS A 55 5.05 12.25 -1.67
CA LYS A 55 5.74 11.69 -0.50
C LYS A 55 4.77 10.90 0.38
N GLU A 56 5.24 9.81 0.96
CA GLU A 56 4.47 8.72 1.56
C GLU A 56 3.42 9.12 2.60
N ASN A 57 3.68 10.17 3.35
CA ASN A 57 2.98 10.38 4.62
C ASN A 57 1.76 11.26 4.42
N ASN A 58 0.68 10.66 3.93
CA ASN A 58 -0.65 11.20 4.15
C ASN A 58 -1.54 10.22 4.91
N GLU A 59 -1.33 10.14 6.22
CA GLU A 59 -2.13 9.33 7.16
C GLU A 59 -3.64 9.65 7.09
N LYS A 60 -4.00 10.83 6.57
CA LYS A 60 -5.40 11.21 6.34
C LYS A 60 -6.07 10.34 5.27
N TYR A 61 -5.31 9.82 4.32
CA TYR A 61 -5.85 9.13 3.13
C TYR A 61 -5.34 7.69 2.96
N SER A 62 -4.28 7.30 3.67
CA SER A 62 -3.65 5.99 3.52
C SER A 62 -3.33 5.32 4.86
N TYR A 63 -3.55 4.01 4.93
CA TYR A 63 -2.95 3.19 5.99
C TYR A 63 -1.49 2.89 5.61
N ILE A 64 -0.58 3.12 6.54
CA ILE A 64 0.85 2.82 6.36
C ILE A 64 1.13 1.49 7.08
N LEU A 65 1.73 0.55 6.35
CA LEU A 65 2.23 -0.70 6.91
C LEU A 65 3.75 -0.62 7.06
N GLU A 66 4.25 -1.18 8.16
CA GLU A 66 5.70 -1.26 8.41
C GLU A 66 6.39 -2.09 7.31
N SER A 67 7.41 -1.51 6.70
CA SER A 67 8.03 -2.04 5.48
C SER A 67 8.99 -3.21 5.72
N GLY A 68 9.67 -3.25 6.87
CA GLY A 68 10.63 -4.31 7.21
C GLY A 68 11.71 -4.51 6.14
N PHE A 69 12.30 -3.43 5.63
CA PHE A 69 13.25 -3.45 4.50
C PHE A 69 14.37 -4.48 4.67
N ASP A 70 14.92 -4.63 5.87
CA ASP A 70 16.03 -5.54 6.15
C ASP A 70 15.69 -7.03 6.01
N SER A 71 14.43 -7.37 5.75
CA SER A 71 13.97 -8.75 5.57
C SER A 71 14.11 -9.29 4.14
N TYR A 72 14.70 -8.54 3.21
CA TYR A 72 14.73 -8.89 1.79
C TYR A 72 16.09 -8.61 1.13
N ASP A 73 16.43 -9.42 0.13
CA ASP A 73 17.73 -9.33 -0.55
C ASP A 73 17.73 -8.38 -1.76
N ASN A 74 16.55 -8.07 -2.31
CA ASN A 74 16.43 -7.22 -3.49
C ASN A 74 15.05 -6.55 -3.57
N LEU A 75 14.99 -5.50 -4.40
CA LEU A 75 13.79 -4.71 -4.59
C LEU A 75 12.62 -5.55 -5.10
N TYR A 76 12.85 -6.46 -6.06
CA TYR A 76 11.76 -7.28 -6.62
C TYR A 76 11.07 -8.13 -5.54
N ASN A 77 11.85 -8.84 -4.73
CA ASN A 77 11.33 -9.66 -3.63
C ASN A 77 10.63 -8.81 -2.58
N TYR A 78 11.21 -7.67 -2.23
CA TYR A 78 10.60 -6.69 -1.34
C TYR A 78 9.20 -6.28 -1.85
N MET A 79 9.11 -5.82 -3.10
CA MET A 79 7.87 -5.34 -3.71
C MET A 79 6.80 -6.44 -3.79
N LEU A 80 7.20 -7.66 -4.17
CA LEU A 80 6.29 -8.79 -4.32
C LEU A 80 5.73 -9.25 -2.98
N GLU A 81 6.59 -9.49 -1.99
CA GLU A 81 6.20 -10.06 -0.70
C GLU A 81 5.45 -9.05 0.17
N THR A 82 5.85 -7.77 0.15
CA THR A 82 5.08 -6.72 0.83
C THR A 82 3.68 -6.56 0.23
N SER A 83 3.55 -6.60 -1.10
CA SER A 83 2.24 -6.57 -1.76
C SER A 83 1.36 -7.74 -1.32
N LYS A 84 1.90 -8.97 -1.28
CA LYS A 84 1.18 -10.16 -0.78
C LYS A 84 0.75 -9.99 0.69
N LYS A 85 1.66 -9.53 1.55
CA LYS A 85 1.40 -9.29 2.98
C LYS A 85 0.30 -8.24 3.16
N THR A 86 0.36 -7.13 2.43
CA THR A 86 -0.62 -6.05 2.47
C THR A 86 -2.00 -6.54 2.04
N ILE A 87 -2.06 -7.30 0.94
CA ILE A 87 -3.31 -7.93 0.48
C ILE A 87 -3.83 -8.86 1.58
N HIS A 88 -3.01 -9.78 2.08
CA HIS A 88 -3.42 -10.72 3.12
C HIS A 88 -3.92 -10.01 4.39
N TRP A 89 -3.26 -8.94 4.81
CA TRP A 89 -3.67 -8.11 5.95
C TRP A 89 -5.06 -7.50 5.74
N ILE A 90 -5.33 -6.95 4.55
CA ILE A 90 -6.64 -6.40 4.18
C ILE A 90 -7.72 -7.47 4.26
N LEU A 91 -7.45 -8.66 3.71
CA LEU A 91 -8.42 -9.76 3.66
C LEU A 91 -8.73 -10.31 5.06
N THR A 92 -7.72 -10.44 5.92
CA THR A 92 -7.86 -11.05 7.26
C THR A 92 -8.41 -10.08 8.30
N ARG A 93 -7.84 -8.88 8.39
CA ARG A 93 -8.22 -7.93 9.45
C ARG A 93 -9.45 -7.13 9.06
N GLY A 94 -9.70 -6.90 7.77
CA GLY A 94 -10.67 -5.93 7.30
C GLY A 94 -10.27 -4.49 7.62
N ILE A 95 -11.04 -3.54 7.10
CA ILE A 95 -10.75 -2.12 7.21
C ILE A 95 -11.91 -1.43 7.91
N SER A 96 -11.62 -0.53 8.86
CA SER A 96 -12.64 0.23 9.59
C SER A 96 -12.87 1.58 8.92
N TYR A 97 -14.13 1.93 8.66
CA TYR A 97 -14.53 3.25 8.17
C TYR A 97 -15.69 3.76 9.03
N ASN A 98 -15.55 4.96 9.61
CA ASN A 98 -16.54 5.54 10.54
C ASN A 98 -17.00 4.55 11.63
N GLY A 99 -16.07 3.75 12.16
CA GLY A 99 -16.36 2.73 13.18
C GLY A 99 -16.97 1.43 12.66
N ILE A 100 -17.37 1.36 11.39
CA ILE A 100 -17.89 0.13 10.75
C ILE A 100 -16.74 -0.67 10.14
N LYS A 101 -16.64 -1.94 10.53
CA LYS A 101 -15.58 -2.83 10.07
C LYS A 101 -15.99 -3.62 8.83
N ILE A 102 -15.32 -3.37 7.72
CA ILE A 102 -15.53 -4.05 6.44
C ILE A 102 -14.55 -5.22 6.34
N LYS A 103 -15.05 -6.45 6.40
CA LYS A 103 -14.28 -7.69 6.20
C LYS A 103 -14.84 -8.48 5.03
N LEU A 104 -14.01 -9.33 4.42
CA LEU A 104 -14.54 -10.40 3.58
C LEU A 104 -15.08 -11.51 4.48
N GLN A 105 -16.23 -12.06 4.12
CA GLN A 105 -16.78 -13.21 4.80
C GLN A 105 -16.03 -14.45 4.28
N SER A 106 -15.41 -15.20 5.20
CA SER A 106 -14.70 -16.45 4.95
C SER A 106 -15.58 -17.63 5.30
#